data_AF-A0A349PM10-F1
#
_entry.id   AF-A0A349PM10-F1
#
_cell.length_a   1.000
_cell.length_b   1.000
_cell.length_c   1.000
_cell.angle_alpha   90.00
_cell.angle_beta   90.00
_cell.angle_gamma   90.00
#
_symmetry.space_group_name_H-M   'P 1'
#
loop_
_entity.id
_entity.type
_entity.pdbx_description
1 polymer ?
#
loop_
_entity_poly.entity_id
_entity_poly.type
_entity_poly.pdbx_seq_one_letter_code
_entity_poly.pdbx_strand_id
1 'polypeptide(L)'
;MNKTKYTPIEIAESEINFSIPLYQRLFEWEKPQIEQLLNDLLTSFQKNPEEPYYIGMLTVYKNNNVLDLVDGQQRFTVMMLMGIAFNNDNWKNFVSNNNTEQQTRLKFFARKNDADFLK
;
A
#
# COMPACT_ATOMS: atom_id res chain seq x y z
N MET A 1 -19.44 -5.26 4.45
CA MET A 1 -18.01 -4.88 4.49
C MET A 1 -17.36 -5.60 5.65
N ASN A 2 -16.43 -6.53 5.39
CA ASN A 2 -15.64 -7.14 6.46
C ASN A 2 -14.60 -6.13 6.94
N LYS A 3 -14.60 -5.82 8.24
CA LYS A 3 -13.60 -4.94 8.86
C LYS A 3 -12.48 -5.83 9.42
N THR A 4 -11.40 -5.95 8.67
CA THR A 4 -10.20 -6.66 9.10
C THR A 4 -9.09 -5.64 9.32
N LYS A 5 -8.33 -5.79 10.40
CA LYS A 5 -7.15 -4.97 10.68
C LYS A 5 -5.93 -5.68 10.08
N TYR A 6 -5.02 -4.90 9.53
CA TYR A 6 -3.77 -5.39 8.98
C TYR A 6 -2.63 -4.47 9.37
N THR A 7 -1.49 -5.08 9.66
CA THR A 7 -0.18 -4.48 9.86
C THR A 7 0.73 -4.82 8.67
N PRO A 8 1.83 -4.08 8.48
CA PRO A 8 2.79 -4.43 7.42
C PRO A 8 3.35 -5.85 7.53
N ILE A 9 3.53 -6.37 8.76
CA ILE A 9 4.03 -7.74 8.97
C ILE A 9 2.99 -8.78 8.54
N GLU A 10 1.72 -8.62 8.92
CA GLU A 10 0.64 -9.51 8.48
C GLU A 10 0.47 -9.49 6.96
N ILE A 11 0.66 -8.33 6.32
CA ILE A 11 0.64 -8.23 4.86
C ILE A 11 1.85 -8.94 4.24
N ALA A 12 3.04 -8.75 4.81
CA ALA A 12 4.29 -9.37 4.33
C ALA A 12 4.22 -10.90 4.35
N GLU A 13 3.57 -11.48 5.36
CA GLU A 13 3.36 -12.92 5.52
C GLU A 13 2.18 -13.47 4.69
N SER A 14 1.47 -12.60 3.97
CA SER A 14 0.31 -12.98 3.16
C SER A 14 0.58 -12.96 1.66
N GLU A 15 -0.27 -13.66 0.90
CA GLU A 15 -0.30 -13.60 -0.57
C GLU A 15 -1.08 -12.39 -1.13
N ILE A 16 -1.40 -11.41 -0.29
CA ILE A 16 -2.23 -10.26 -0.69
C ILE A 16 -1.44 -9.34 -1.63
N ASN A 17 -1.98 -9.12 -2.82
CA ASN A 17 -1.46 -8.14 -3.77
C ASN A 17 -2.44 -6.98 -3.94
N PHE A 18 -1.91 -5.79 -4.23
CA PHE A 18 -2.68 -4.57 -4.40
C PHE A 18 -2.49 -3.97 -5.80
N SER A 19 -3.53 -3.31 -6.29
CA SER A 19 -3.48 -2.51 -7.51
C SER A 19 -4.09 -1.14 -7.30
N ILE A 20 -3.58 -0.14 -8.02
CA ILE A 20 -4.23 1.17 -8.18
C ILE A 20 -4.84 1.20 -9.58
N PRO A 21 -6.19 1.15 -9.69
CA PRO A 21 -6.89 1.24 -10.97
C PRO A 21 -6.70 2.58 -11.67
N LEU A 22 -6.91 2.60 -12.99
CA LEU A 22 -6.75 3.81 -13.83
C LEU A 22 -7.70 4.96 -13.46
N TYR A 23 -8.86 4.66 -12.89
CA TYR A 23 -9.85 5.66 -12.49
C TYR A 23 -9.50 6.31 -11.14
N GLN A 24 -8.45 5.84 -10.46
CA GLN A 24 -7.99 6.44 -9.21
C GLN A 24 -7.15 7.68 -9.45
N ARG A 25 -7.14 8.56 -8.45
CA ARG A 25 -6.34 9.80 -8.48
C ARG A 25 -4.85 9.47 -8.48
N LEU A 26 -4.03 10.30 -9.10
CA LEU A 26 -2.58 10.16 -9.01
C LEU A 26 -2.09 10.42 -7.57
N PHE A 27 -0.86 10.02 -7.27
CA PHE A 27 -0.23 10.39 -6.02
C PHE A 27 -0.03 11.91 -5.98
N GLU A 28 -0.44 12.54 -4.89
CA GLU A 28 -0.48 14.01 -4.78
C GLU A 28 -0.10 14.52 -3.40
N TRP A 29 0.17 13.63 -2.44
CA TRP A 29 0.69 14.08 -1.16
C TRP A 29 2.04 14.75 -1.35
N GLU A 30 2.11 15.99 -0.90
CA GLU A 30 3.33 16.75 -0.85
C GLU A 30 4.02 16.54 0.50
N LYS A 31 5.16 17.21 0.65
CA LYS A 31 5.98 17.14 1.86
C LYS A 31 5.16 17.31 3.16
N PRO A 32 4.25 18.29 3.32
CA PRO A 32 3.53 18.49 4.58
C PRO A 32 2.69 17.28 5.01
N GLN A 33 2.00 16.63 4.07
CA GLN A 33 1.14 15.48 4.38
C GLN A 33 1.99 14.25 4.73
N ILE A 34 3.12 14.06 4.05
CA ILE A 34 4.06 12.97 4.34
C ILE A 34 4.69 13.18 5.73
N GLU A 35 5.18 14.39 6.02
CA GLU A 35 5.76 14.73 7.32
C GLU A 35 4.76 14.55 8.45
N GLN A 36 3.51 14.96 8.25
CA GLN A 36 2.46 14.75 9.24
C GLN A 36 2.27 13.25 9.56
N LEU A 37 2.13 12.40 8.53
CA LEU A 37 1.98 10.95 8.74
C LEU A 37 3.18 10.35 9.48
N LEU A 38 4.40 10.75 9.11
CA LEU A 38 5.63 10.25 9.74
C LEU A 38 5.74 10.72 11.20
N ASN A 39 5.38 11.98 11.48
CA ASN A 39 5.37 12.53 12.84
C ASN A 39 4.33 11.85 13.72
N ASP A 40 3.14 11.56 13.19
CA ASP A 40 2.08 10.84 13.90
C ASP A 40 2.54 9.42 14.28
N LEU A 41 3.17 8.71 13.33
CA LEU A 41 3.76 7.39 13.56
C LEU A 41 4.87 7.44 14.62
N LEU A 42 5.78 8.40 14.53
CA LEU A 42 6.88 8.57 15.48
C LEU A 42 6.36 8.90 16.89
N THR A 43 5.41 9.82 16.99
CA THR A 43 4.81 10.22 18.26
C THR A 43 4.10 9.05 18.93
N SER A 44 3.35 8.25 18.15
CA SER A 44 2.71 7.04 18.67
C SER A 44 3.73 6.03 19.17
N PHE A 45 4.79 5.79 18.40
CA PHE A 45 5.86 4.86 18.77
C PHE A 45 6.58 5.28 20.06
N GLN A 46 6.89 6.57 20.21
CA GLN A 46 7.51 7.11 21.43
C GLN A 46 6.61 6.99 22.66
N LYS A 47 5.29 7.09 22.47
CA LYS A 47 4.31 6.97 23.55
C LYS A 47 4.12 5.51 23.99
N ASN A 48 3.99 4.59 23.05
CA ASN A 48 3.80 3.16 23.32
C ASN A 48 4.31 2.31 22.15
N PRO A 49 5.55 1.79 22.22
CA PRO A 49 6.16 1.01 21.13
C PRO A 49 5.40 -0.27 20.74
N GLU A 50 4.67 -0.86 21.69
CA GLU A 50 3.97 -2.13 21.53
C GLU A 50 2.55 -1.96 20.96
N GLU A 51 2.05 -0.73 20.85
CA GLU A 51 0.68 -0.46 20.41
C GLU A 51 0.65 -0.03 18.93
N PRO A 52 -0.06 -0.77 18.06
CA PRO A 52 -0.21 -0.40 16.66
C PRO A 52 -0.92 0.96 16.48
N TYR A 53 -0.32 1.85 15.70
CA TYR A 53 -0.94 3.11 15.32
C TYR A 53 -1.94 2.92 14.17
N TYR A 54 -3.15 3.48 14.32
CA TYR A 54 -4.17 3.44 13.28
C TYR A 54 -3.98 4.58 12.27
N ILE A 55 -3.36 4.28 11.13
CA ILE A 55 -3.18 5.23 10.01
C ILE A 55 -4.46 5.47 9.20
N GLY A 56 -5.53 4.73 9.50
CA GLY A 56 -6.85 4.86 8.88
C GLY A 56 -7.28 3.68 8.00
N MET A 57 -8.49 3.80 7.44
CA MET A 57 -9.14 2.73 6.68
C MET A 57 -8.64 2.68 5.22
N LEU A 58 -8.38 1.47 4.73
CA LEU A 58 -8.20 1.19 3.31
C LEU A 58 -9.48 0.56 2.77
N THR A 59 -10.07 1.18 1.73
CA THR A 59 -11.20 0.58 1.01
C THR A 59 -10.67 -0.12 -0.22
N VAL A 60 -10.99 -1.40 -0.36
CA VAL A 60 -10.55 -2.22 -1.48
C VAL A 60 -11.73 -2.88 -2.17
N TYR A 61 -11.57 -3.13 -3.47
CA TYR A 61 -12.41 -4.00 -4.26
C TYR A 61 -11.62 -5.28 -4.57
N LYS A 62 -12.20 -6.45 -4.29
CA LYS A 62 -11.53 -7.73 -4.56
C LYS A 62 -11.74 -8.11 -6.02
N ASN A 63 -10.65 -8.15 -6.79
CA ASN A 63 -10.62 -8.52 -8.19
C ASN A 63 -9.71 -9.73 -8.38
N ASN A 64 -10.32 -10.92 -8.43
CA ASN A 64 -9.60 -12.21 -8.42
C ASN A 64 -8.65 -12.32 -7.19
N ASN A 65 -7.34 -12.39 -7.45
CA ASN A 65 -6.27 -12.52 -6.45
C ASN A 65 -5.59 -11.18 -6.12
N VAL A 66 -6.15 -10.05 -6.58
CA VAL A 66 -5.62 -8.71 -6.35
C VAL A 66 -6.69 -7.81 -5.72
N LEU A 67 -6.26 -6.93 -4.83
CA LEU A 67 -7.10 -5.93 -4.17
C LEU A 67 -6.92 -4.58 -4.83
N ASP A 68 -7.93 -4.14 -5.58
CA ASP A 68 -7.98 -2.81 -6.18
C ASP A 68 -8.23 -1.77 -5.07
N LEU A 69 -7.29 -0.85 -4.88
CA LEU A 69 -7.42 0.25 -3.93
C LEU A 69 -8.45 1.26 -4.43
N VAL A 70 -9.47 1.50 -3.61
CA VAL A 70 -10.56 2.45 -3.89
C VAL A 70 -10.40 3.73 -3.06
N ASP A 71 -9.95 3.60 -1.81
CA ASP A 71 -9.67 4.71 -0.91
C ASP A 71 -8.47 4.39 0.01
N GLY A 72 -7.80 5.44 0.48
CA GLY A 72 -6.59 5.36 1.31
C GLY A 72 -5.31 5.10 0.53
N GLN A 73 -5.35 5.20 -0.80
CA GLN A 73 -4.22 4.97 -1.69
C GLN A 73 -2.97 5.81 -1.38
N GLN A 74 -3.13 7.08 -0.95
CA GLN A 74 -2.01 7.99 -0.72
C GLN A 74 -1.18 7.49 0.48
N ARG A 75 -1.87 7.18 1.59
CA ARG A 75 -1.28 6.59 2.80
C ARG A 75 -0.59 5.26 2.50
N PHE A 76 -1.27 4.40 1.74
CA PHE A 76 -0.70 3.11 1.37
C PHE A 76 0.56 3.28 0.51
N THR A 77 0.55 4.23 -0.44
CA THR A 77 1.72 4.55 -1.26
C THR A 77 2.89 5.05 -0.40
N VAL A 78 2.64 5.93 0.58
CA VAL A 78 3.69 6.36 1.52
C VAL A 78 4.23 5.18 2.33
N MET A 79 3.39 4.26 2.80
CA MET A 79 3.87 3.05 3.47
C MET A 79 4.75 2.18 2.56
N MET A 80 4.40 2.03 1.28
CA MET A 80 5.26 1.32 0.31
C MET A 80 6.61 2.02 0.13
N LEU A 81 6.63 3.35 0.06
CA LEU A 81 7.86 4.15 -0.02
C LEU A 81 8.72 4.00 1.24
N MET A 82 8.10 3.97 2.43
CA MET A 82 8.81 3.69 3.69
C MET A 82 9.46 2.31 3.67
N GLY A 83 8.76 1.29 3.17
CA GLY A 83 9.33 -0.05 3.03
C GLY A 83 10.54 -0.09 2.11
N ILE A 84 10.47 0.63 0.98
CA ILE A 84 11.60 0.79 0.05
C ILE A 84 12.78 1.51 0.73
N ALA A 85 12.50 2.57 1.49
CA ALA A 85 13.53 3.36 2.17
C ALA A 85 14.22 2.59 3.30
N PHE A 86 13.47 1.81 4.09
CA PHE A 86 14.03 1.02 5.20
C PHE A 86 14.80 -0.21 4.72
N ASN A 87 14.38 -0.84 3.62
CA ASN A 87 15.12 -1.85 2.86
C ASN A 87 15.71 -3.02 3.70
N ASN A 88 15.04 -3.41 4.79
CA ASN A 88 15.37 -4.63 5.54
C ASN A 88 14.48 -5.80 5.09
N ASP A 89 14.76 -7.01 5.57
CA ASP A 89 14.09 -8.22 5.08
C ASP A 89 12.56 -8.20 5.29
N ASN A 90 12.10 -7.72 6.45
CA ASN A 90 10.67 -7.57 6.73
C ASN A 90 10.00 -6.58 5.76
N TRP A 91 10.65 -5.44 5.51
CA TRP A 91 10.12 -4.43 4.59
C TRP A 91 10.22 -4.84 3.12
N LYS A 92 11.22 -5.64 2.73
CA LYS A 92 11.29 -6.25 1.40
C LYS A 92 10.12 -7.21 1.19
N ASN A 93 9.81 -8.06 2.17
CA ASN A 93 8.65 -8.96 2.11
C ASN A 93 7.32 -8.19 2.07
N PHE A 94 7.25 -7.03 2.72
CA PHE A 94 6.09 -6.14 2.58
C PHE A 94 5.99 -5.56 1.16
N VAL A 95 7.11 -5.08 0.59
CA VAL A 95 7.13 -4.41 -0.72
C VAL A 95 6.96 -5.38 -1.90
N SER A 96 7.50 -6.59 -1.80
CA SER A 96 7.48 -7.62 -2.85
C SER A 96 7.01 -8.96 -2.28
N ASN A 97 6.19 -9.67 -3.05
CA ASN A 97 5.83 -11.05 -2.72
C ASN A 97 6.86 -12.01 -3.33
N ASN A 98 7.55 -12.76 -2.47
CA ASN A 98 8.66 -13.66 -2.84
C ASN A 98 8.23 -14.86 -3.70
N ASN A 99 6.93 -15.16 -3.80
CA ASN A 99 6.42 -16.32 -4.55
C ASN A 99 6.32 -16.09 -6.06
N THR A 100 6.56 -14.87 -6.53
CA THR A 100 6.56 -14.53 -7.95
C THR A 100 7.78 -13.67 -8.25
N GLU A 101 8.73 -14.23 -9.00
CA GLU A 101 9.93 -13.53 -9.44
C GLU A 101 9.56 -12.12 -9.97
N GLN A 102 10.17 -11.10 -9.36
CA GLN A 102 10.16 -9.69 -9.81
C GLN A 102 8.83 -8.92 -9.79
N GLN A 103 7.84 -9.30 -8.97
CA GLN A 103 6.59 -8.51 -8.87
C GLN A 103 6.48 -7.75 -7.54
N THR A 104 6.42 -6.42 -7.64
CA THR A 104 6.05 -5.55 -6.53
C THR A 104 4.63 -5.85 -6.07
N ARG A 105 4.39 -5.82 -4.75
CA ARG A 105 3.08 -6.08 -4.15
C ARG A 105 2.03 -5.05 -4.57
N LEU A 106 2.47 -3.82 -4.85
CA LEU A 106 1.65 -2.77 -5.43
C LEU A 106 1.92 -2.66 -6.94
N LYS A 107 0.85 -2.73 -7.75
CA LYS A 107 0.90 -2.54 -9.20
C LYS A 107 0.04 -1.36 -9.63
N PHE A 108 0.49 -0.68 -10.68
CA PHE A 108 -0.27 0.37 -11.35
C PHE A 108 -0.85 -0.22 -12.63
N PHE A 109 -2.18 -0.11 -12.81
CA PHE A 109 -2.75 -0.44 -14.11
C PHE A 109 -2.30 0.61 -15.12
N ALA A 110 -1.40 0.25 -16.03
CA ALA A 110 -1.08 1.05 -17.21
C ALA A 110 -2.04 0.67 -18.34
N ARG A 111 -2.48 1.66 -19.13
CA ARG A 111 -3.30 1.50 -20.34
C ARG A 111 -2.53 0.72 -21.41
N LYS A 112 -2.46 -0.62 -21.31
CA LYS A 112 -1.91 -1.44 -22.40
C LYS A 112 -2.93 -1.70 -23.52
N ASN A 113 -4.25 -1.57 -23.24
CA ASN A 113 -5.30 -2.05 -24.15
C ASN A 113 -6.18 -0.94 -24.78
N ASP A 114 -5.96 0.33 -24.47
CA ASP A 114 -6.82 1.42 -24.98
C ASP A 114 -6.76 1.55 -26.52
N ALA A 115 -5.70 1.05 -27.16
CA ALA A 115 -5.57 1.02 -28.62
C ALA A 115 -6.55 0.05 -29.31
N ASP A 116 -7.05 -0.96 -28.60
CA ASP A 116 -7.96 -1.96 -29.16
C ASP A 116 -9.43 -1.51 -29.14
N PHE A 117 -9.77 -0.51 -28.34
CA PHE A 117 -11.14 0.04 -28.24
C PHE A 117 -11.45 1.14 -29.27
N LEU A 118 -10.48 1.51 -30.11
CA LEU A 118 -10.64 2.50 -31.19
C LEU A 118 -10.69 1.86 -32.60
N LYS A 119 -11.00 0.56 -32.69
CA LYS A 119 -11.24 -0.12 -33.97
C LYS A 119 -12.72 -0.29 -34.27
#